data_AF-A0A9D2GFW3-F1
#
_entry.id   AF-A0A9D2GFW3-F1
#
_cell.length_a   1.000
_cell.length_b   1.000
_cell.length_c   1.000
_cell.angle_alpha   90.00
_cell.angle_beta   90.00
_cell.angle_gamma   90.00
#
_symmetry.space_group_name_H-M   'P 1'
#
loop_
_entity.id
_entity.type
_entity.pdbx_description
1 polymer ?
#
loop_
_entity_poly.entity_id
_entity_poly.type
_entity_poly.pdbx_seq_one_letter_code
_entity_poly.pdbx_strand_id
1 'polypeptide(L)'
;VQGRKRLHGCRFAVAGDRIVAGTYLMAAMAGRGDVVLDGVKPSHLKEVLQVLEEAGADLRISENSVAVTMKGRPSPISVRTGPYPGFPTDLQSPLMGLLCSASGDSRIRETVFEGRYETAAELNKLGASVEVLAGEALVHGRPFLPGGHACARDLRGGAALVIAGLGAAGETRISDCFHIERGYEDICRDLRLAGADIQWRSQEAKEKEN
;
A
#
# COMPACT_ATOMS: atom_id res chain seq x y z
N VAL A 1 27.93 -10.08 -16.96
CA VAL A 1 27.72 -9.21 -18.15
C VAL A 1 29.01 -9.19 -18.96
N GLN A 2 28.96 -9.39 -20.27
CA GLN A 2 30.14 -9.29 -21.14
C GLN A 2 30.04 -8.04 -22.01
N GLY A 3 31.06 -7.19 -21.98
CA GLY A 3 31.09 -5.95 -22.76
C GLY A 3 31.06 -6.22 -24.26
N ARG A 4 30.33 -5.38 -25.01
CA ARG A 4 30.27 -5.41 -26.48
C ARG A 4 30.78 -4.09 -27.06
N LYS A 5 31.27 -4.12 -28.30
CA LYS A 5 31.86 -2.97 -28.98
C LYS A 5 30.86 -1.84 -29.25
N ARG A 6 29.58 -2.15 -29.49
CA ARG A 6 28.49 -1.19 -29.77
C ARG A 6 27.14 -1.76 -29.31
N LEU A 7 26.21 -0.87 -28.96
CA LEU A 7 24.79 -1.16 -28.77
C LEU A 7 24.00 -0.62 -29.97
N HIS A 8 22.78 -1.10 -30.20
CA HIS A 8 21.87 -0.62 -31.24
C HIS A 8 20.48 -0.35 -30.67
N GLY A 9 19.64 0.35 -31.43
CA GLY A 9 18.25 0.60 -31.03
C GLY A 9 17.44 -0.70 -30.94
N CYS A 10 16.42 -0.69 -30.08
CA CYS A 10 15.42 -1.75 -29.97
C CYS A 10 14.07 -1.15 -29.54
N ARG A 11 13.01 -1.96 -29.64
CA ARG A 11 11.75 -1.70 -28.94
C ARG A 11 11.67 -2.66 -27.76
N PHE A 12 11.31 -2.14 -26.60
CA PHE A 12 11.19 -2.91 -25.38
C PHE A 12 9.96 -2.42 -24.62
N ALA A 13 9.10 -3.35 -24.21
CA ALA A 13 7.94 -3.06 -23.36
C ALA A 13 8.35 -3.17 -21.89
N VAL A 14 8.13 -2.09 -21.13
CA VAL A 14 8.34 -2.10 -19.69
C VAL A 14 7.21 -2.89 -19.03
N ALA A 15 7.55 -3.83 -18.16
CA ALA A 15 6.56 -4.60 -17.42
C ALA A 15 5.83 -3.71 -16.39
N GLY A 16 4.60 -4.09 -16.02
CA GLY A 16 3.86 -3.41 -14.96
C GLY A 16 4.64 -3.32 -13.64
N ASP A 17 4.49 -2.21 -12.93
CA ASP A 17 5.20 -1.96 -11.68
C ASP A 17 4.63 -2.84 -10.56
N ARG A 18 5.47 -3.74 -10.05
CA ARG A 18 5.11 -4.68 -8.96
C ARG A 18 4.81 -3.96 -7.63
N ILE A 19 5.38 -2.79 -7.37
CA ILE A 19 5.11 -2.04 -6.13
C ILE A 19 3.76 -1.33 -6.24
N VAL A 20 3.43 -0.78 -7.40
CA VAL A 20 2.08 -0.24 -7.65
C VAL A 20 1.05 -1.35 -7.56
N ALA A 21 1.34 -2.51 -8.16
CA ALA A 21 0.45 -3.65 -8.11
C ALA A 21 0.16 -4.14 -6.69
N GLY A 22 1.20 -4.35 -5.87
CA GLY A 22 1.03 -4.74 -4.47
C GLY A 22 0.20 -3.71 -3.68
N THR A 23 0.40 -2.42 -3.96
CA THR A 23 -0.34 -1.34 -3.32
C THR A 23 -1.83 -1.39 -3.67
N TYR A 24 -2.19 -1.57 -4.94
CA TYR A 24 -3.59 -1.65 -5.36
C TYR A 24 -4.29 -2.91 -4.87
N LEU A 25 -3.59 -4.04 -4.80
CA LEU A 25 -4.14 -5.25 -4.19
C LEU A 25 -4.45 -5.02 -2.70
N MET A 26 -3.54 -4.39 -1.95
CA MET A 26 -3.77 -4.04 -0.54
C MET A 26 -4.89 -3.00 -0.38
N ALA A 27 -4.98 -2.02 -1.28
CA ALA A 27 -6.07 -1.03 -1.28
C ALA A 27 -7.44 -1.69 -1.47
N ALA A 28 -7.54 -2.63 -2.41
CA ALA A 28 -8.75 -3.42 -2.62
C ALA A 28 -9.10 -4.26 -1.39
N MET A 29 -8.12 -4.88 -0.74
CA MET A 29 -8.34 -5.61 0.51
C MET A 29 -8.85 -4.70 1.64
N ALA A 30 -8.27 -3.50 1.80
CA ALA A 30 -8.70 -2.55 2.83
C ALA A 30 -10.15 -2.09 2.63
N GLY A 31 -10.56 -1.85 1.38
CA GLY A 31 -11.94 -1.53 1.01
C GLY A 31 -12.88 -2.74 0.98
N ARG A 32 -12.40 -3.96 1.28
CA ARG A 32 -13.15 -5.23 1.16
C ARG A 32 -13.75 -5.44 -0.23
N GLY A 33 -12.98 -5.06 -1.25
CA GLY A 33 -13.37 -5.07 -2.64
C GLY A 33 -13.22 -6.44 -3.31
N ASP A 34 -13.71 -6.48 -4.55
CA ASP A 34 -13.51 -7.55 -5.52
C ASP A 34 -13.04 -6.91 -6.82
N VAL A 35 -11.73 -7.00 -7.10
CA VAL A 35 -11.11 -6.29 -8.23
C VAL A 35 -10.19 -7.22 -9.02
N VAL A 36 -10.04 -6.91 -10.30
CA VAL A 36 -9.04 -7.53 -11.17
C VAL A 36 -8.00 -6.49 -11.53
N LEU A 37 -6.73 -6.80 -11.26
CA LEU A 37 -5.60 -5.98 -11.64
C LEU A 37 -4.91 -6.60 -12.86
N ASP A 38 -5.02 -5.93 -14.00
CA ASP A 38 -4.41 -6.33 -15.27
C ASP A 38 -3.02 -5.70 -15.49
N GLY A 39 -2.28 -6.24 -16.46
CA GLY A 39 -0.99 -5.67 -16.90
C GLY A 39 0.17 -5.92 -15.92
N VAL A 40 -0.02 -6.83 -14.97
CA VAL A 40 0.99 -7.21 -13.98
C VAL A 40 1.62 -8.54 -14.34
N LYS A 41 2.80 -8.82 -13.80
CA LYS A 41 3.43 -10.13 -13.93
C LYS A 41 3.46 -10.82 -12.57
N PRO A 42 2.50 -11.72 -12.26
CA PRO A 42 2.38 -12.31 -10.92
C PRO A 42 3.64 -13.04 -10.45
N SER A 43 4.46 -13.54 -11.38
CA SER A 43 5.75 -14.15 -11.04
C SER A 43 6.73 -13.20 -10.35
N HIS A 44 6.59 -11.87 -10.51
CA HIS A 44 7.39 -10.86 -9.81
C HIS A 44 6.83 -10.50 -8.42
N LEU A 45 5.64 -10.99 -8.10
CA LEU A 45 4.88 -10.67 -6.88
C LEU A 45 4.72 -11.88 -5.95
N LYS A 46 5.34 -13.03 -6.24
CA LYS A 46 5.09 -14.30 -5.52
C LYS A 46 5.00 -14.15 -3.99
N GLU A 47 6.03 -13.58 -3.38
CA GLU A 47 6.07 -13.37 -1.93
C GLU A 47 5.00 -12.38 -1.44
N VAL A 48 4.70 -11.35 -2.23
CA VAL A 48 3.63 -10.39 -1.93
C VAL A 48 2.28 -11.09 -1.94
N LEU A 49 1.99 -11.86 -3.01
CA LEU A 49 0.71 -12.57 -3.15
C LEU A 49 0.52 -13.59 -2.03
N GLN A 50 1.57 -14.32 -1.66
CA GLN A 50 1.54 -15.24 -0.52
C GLN A 50 1.19 -14.51 0.79
N VAL A 51 1.85 -13.37 1.06
CA VAL A 51 1.55 -12.54 2.23
C VAL A 51 0.10 -12.03 2.23
N LEU A 52 -0.45 -11.67 1.06
CA LEU A 52 -1.84 -11.22 0.94
C LEU A 52 -2.85 -12.36 1.15
N GLU A 53 -2.56 -13.58 0.65
CA GLU A 53 -3.36 -14.78 0.93
C GLU A 53 -3.34 -15.13 2.44
N GLU A 54 -2.17 -15.07 3.08
CA GLU A 54 -2.03 -15.26 4.53
C GLU A 54 -2.81 -14.21 5.34
N ALA A 55 -2.89 -12.98 4.82
CA ALA A 55 -3.73 -11.91 5.35
C ALA A 55 -5.23 -12.08 5.02
N GLY A 56 -5.63 -13.14 4.32
CA GLY A 56 -7.03 -13.52 4.09
C GLY A 56 -7.61 -13.13 2.73
N ALA A 57 -6.78 -12.68 1.78
CA ALA A 57 -7.23 -12.46 0.40
C ALA A 57 -7.59 -13.78 -0.29
N ASP A 58 -8.70 -13.80 -1.03
CA ASP A 58 -8.97 -14.82 -2.04
C ASP A 58 -8.38 -14.33 -3.37
N LEU A 59 -7.30 -14.98 -3.83
CA LEU A 59 -6.58 -14.60 -5.04
C LEU A 59 -6.85 -15.57 -6.18
N ARG A 60 -7.07 -15.02 -7.38
CA ARG A 60 -7.03 -15.79 -8.63
C ARG A 60 -5.95 -15.23 -9.54
N ILE A 61 -4.93 -16.04 -9.76
CA ILE A 61 -3.72 -15.64 -10.47
C ILE A 61 -3.78 -16.14 -11.91
N SER A 62 -3.63 -15.22 -12.87
CA SER A 62 -3.50 -15.52 -14.30
C SER A 62 -2.08 -15.21 -14.78
N GLU A 63 -1.82 -15.31 -16.08
CA GLU A 63 -0.50 -15.00 -16.64
C GLU A 63 -0.12 -13.52 -16.49
N ASN A 64 -1.08 -12.62 -16.71
CA ASN A 64 -0.88 -11.18 -16.78
C ASN A 64 -1.82 -10.36 -15.88
N SER A 65 -2.54 -11.03 -14.96
CA SER A 65 -3.48 -10.39 -14.05
C SER A 65 -3.60 -11.13 -12.72
N VAL A 66 -4.08 -10.41 -11.70
CA VAL A 66 -4.42 -10.94 -10.38
C VAL A 66 -5.80 -10.42 -10.01
N ALA A 67 -6.75 -11.31 -9.76
CA ALA A 67 -7.99 -10.96 -9.09
C ALA A 67 -7.82 -11.10 -7.58
N VAL A 68 -8.34 -10.15 -6.82
CA VAL A 68 -8.38 -10.18 -5.36
C VAL A 68 -9.79 -9.90 -4.87
N THR A 69 -10.29 -10.78 -4.02
CA THR A 69 -11.55 -10.61 -3.31
C THR A 69 -11.30 -10.64 -1.81
N MET A 70 -11.88 -9.70 -1.05
CA MET A 70 -11.75 -9.65 0.40
C MET A 70 -13.12 -9.49 1.07
N LYS A 71 -13.53 -10.46 1.90
CA LYS A 71 -14.87 -10.50 2.53
C LYS A 71 -14.89 -9.96 3.97
N GLY A 72 -13.74 -9.95 4.63
CA GLY A 72 -13.62 -9.65 6.06
C GLY A 72 -12.59 -8.57 6.35
N ARG A 73 -12.16 -8.52 7.61
CA ARG A 73 -10.95 -7.77 8.00
C ARG A 73 -9.72 -8.61 7.66
N PRO A 74 -8.57 -7.99 7.36
CA PRO A 74 -7.31 -8.72 7.21
C PRO A 74 -7.03 -9.60 8.43
N SER A 75 -6.54 -10.81 8.20
CA SER A 75 -5.98 -11.65 9.26
C SER A 75 -4.67 -11.05 9.76
N PRO A 76 -4.36 -11.18 11.07
CA PRO A 76 -3.06 -10.75 11.57
C PRO A 76 -1.94 -11.64 11.03
N ILE A 77 -0.81 -11.03 10.66
CA ILE A 77 0.34 -11.74 10.09
C ILE A 77 1.66 -11.22 10.65
N SER A 78 2.74 -11.98 10.45
CA SER A 78 4.11 -11.58 10.77
C SER A 78 4.97 -11.61 9.51
N VAL A 79 5.47 -10.45 9.09
CA VAL A 79 6.23 -10.29 7.84
C VAL A 79 7.61 -9.72 8.13
N ARG A 80 8.60 -10.24 7.42
CA ARG A 80 9.97 -9.71 7.42
C ARG A 80 10.37 -9.29 6.01
N THR A 81 10.85 -8.07 5.84
CA THR A 81 11.34 -7.60 4.55
C THR A 81 12.68 -8.24 4.20
N GLY A 82 12.98 -8.36 2.91
CA GLY A 82 14.24 -8.91 2.44
C GLY A 82 14.57 -8.53 0.99
N PRO A 83 15.79 -8.84 0.53
CA PRO A 83 16.13 -8.72 -0.88
C PRO A 83 15.24 -9.63 -1.72
N TYR A 84 14.98 -9.24 -2.97
CA TYR A 84 14.24 -10.08 -3.92
C TYR A 84 14.85 -11.49 -4.02
N PRO A 85 14.06 -12.58 -3.93
CA PRO A 85 12.60 -12.63 -4.07
C PRO A 85 11.76 -12.44 -2.79
N GLY A 86 12.38 -12.12 -1.65
CA GLY A 86 11.66 -11.87 -0.38
C GLY A 86 10.76 -10.62 -0.39
N PHE A 87 10.05 -10.41 0.72
CA PHE A 87 9.02 -9.36 0.77
C PHE A 87 9.66 -7.98 0.61
N PRO A 88 9.23 -7.17 -0.37
CA PRO A 88 9.94 -5.95 -0.70
C PRO A 88 9.71 -4.88 0.35
N THR A 89 10.80 -4.24 0.79
CA THR A 89 10.74 -3.09 1.71
C THR A 89 9.84 -1.96 1.21
N ASP A 90 9.64 -1.81 -0.11
CA ASP A 90 8.77 -0.76 -0.68
C ASP A 90 7.27 -1.01 -0.44
N LEU A 91 6.88 -2.24 -0.10
CA LEU A 91 5.51 -2.60 0.28
C LEU A 91 5.32 -2.74 1.79
N GLN A 92 6.37 -2.50 2.59
CA GLN A 92 6.32 -2.53 4.05
C GLN A 92 5.28 -1.54 4.58
N SER A 93 5.35 -0.27 4.18
CA SER A 93 4.45 0.76 4.67
C SER A 93 3.02 0.57 4.14
N PRO A 94 2.78 0.29 2.85
CA PRO A 94 1.45 -0.10 2.35
C PRO A 94 0.82 -1.26 3.13
N LEU A 95 1.59 -2.30 3.44
CA LEU A 95 1.12 -3.43 4.25
C LEU A 95 0.77 -2.98 5.68
N MET A 96 1.58 -2.12 6.29
CA MET A 96 1.30 -1.54 7.60
C MET A 96 -0.05 -0.79 7.61
N GLY A 97 -0.36 -0.04 6.55
CA GLY A 97 -1.65 0.64 6.38
C GLY A 97 -2.83 -0.34 6.34
N LEU A 98 -2.71 -1.43 5.58
CA LEU A 98 -3.72 -2.51 5.53
C LEU A 98 -3.94 -3.12 6.92
N LEU A 99 -2.85 -3.49 7.60
CA LEU A 99 -2.89 -4.21 8.88
C LEU A 99 -3.42 -3.38 10.05
N CYS A 100 -3.49 -2.05 9.93
CA CYS A 100 -4.15 -1.20 10.92
C CYS A 100 -5.63 -1.58 11.14
N SER A 101 -6.27 -2.20 10.14
CA SER A 101 -7.65 -2.69 10.20
C SER A 101 -7.78 -4.21 10.45
N ALA A 102 -6.66 -4.91 10.63
CA ALA A 102 -6.61 -6.37 10.80
C ALA A 102 -7.39 -6.84 12.05
N SER A 103 -7.81 -8.10 12.09
CA SER A 103 -8.58 -8.67 13.21
C SER A 103 -7.78 -8.97 14.47
N GLY A 104 -6.47 -8.70 14.48
CA GLY A 104 -5.59 -8.90 15.63
C GLY A 104 -4.24 -8.22 15.45
N ASP A 105 -3.26 -8.65 16.23
CA ASP A 105 -1.94 -8.05 16.28
C ASP A 105 -1.02 -8.63 15.21
N SER A 106 -0.40 -7.74 14.43
CA SER A 106 0.54 -8.09 13.38
C SER A 106 1.93 -7.56 13.68
N ARG A 107 2.95 -8.16 13.06
CA ARG A 107 4.34 -7.74 13.19
C ARG A 107 4.98 -7.52 11.83
N ILE A 108 5.69 -6.41 11.68
CA ILE A 108 6.46 -6.13 10.47
C ILE A 108 7.90 -5.81 10.85
N ARG A 109 8.84 -6.66 10.43
CA ARG A 109 10.28 -6.47 10.65
C ARG A 109 10.97 -5.97 9.39
N GLU A 110 11.56 -4.79 9.46
CA GLU A 110 12.32 -4.19 8.37
C GLU A 110 13.81 -4.54 8.50
N THR A 111 14.41 -5.11 7.46
CA THR A 111 15.84 -5.48 7.45
C THR A 111 16.65 -4.93 6.29
N VAL A 112 16.04 -4.10 5.44
CA VAL A 112 16.66 -3.50 4.25
C VAL A 112 16.91 -2.00 4.44
N PHE A 113 15.96 -1.26 5.02
CA PHE A 113 16.09 0.20 5.21
C PHE A 113 15.78 0.61 6.65
N GLU A 114 16.83 0.97 7.39
CA GLU A 114 16.70 1.54 8.72
C GLU A 114 15.92 2.87 8.63
N GLY A 115 14.85 3.01 9.42
CA GLY A 115 14.05 4.25 9.47
C GLY A 115 12.78 4.29 8.64
N ARG A 116 12.35 3.20 7.97
CA ARG A 116 11.10 3.16 7.17
C ARG A 116 9.78 3.22 7.98
N TYR A 117 9.84 3.60 9.26
CA TYR A 117 8.69 3.56 10.17
C TYR A 117 8.06 4.93 10.45
N GLU A 118 8.51 6.02 9.81
CA GLU A 118 7.92 7.35 9.99
C GLU A 118 6.41 7.38 9.72
N THR A 119 5.95 6.52 8.81
CA THR A 119 4.53 6.33 8.48
C THR A 119 3.68 5.91 9.69
N ALA A 120 4.26 5.20 10.67
CA ALA A 120 3.52 4.74 11.85
C ALA A 120 2.93 5.90 12.67
N ALA A 121 3.68 6.99 12.81
CA ALA A 121 3.21 8.17 13.54
C ALA A 121 2.02 8.84 12.84
N GLU A 122 2.02 8.88 11.51
CA GLU A 122 0.93 9.46 10.71
C GLU A 122 -0.30 8.53 10.67
N LEU A 123 -0.12 7.21 10.62
CA LEU A 123 -1.20 6.24 10.79
C LEU A 123 -1.87 6.36 12.17
N ASN A 124 -1.09 6.56 13.24
CA ASN A 124 -1.62 6.76 14.58
C ASN A 124 -2.49 8.03 14.69
N LYS A 125 -2.23 9.08 13.90
CA LYS A 125 -3.12 10.26 13.82
C LYS A 125 -4.48 9.95 13.19
N LEU A 126 -4.57 8.88 12.38
CA LEU A 126 -5.83 8.37 11.84
C LEU A 126 -6.54 7.41 12.81
N GLY A 127 -6.04 7.26 14.03
CA GLY A 127 -6.58 6.36 15.05
C GLY A 127 -6.08 4.93 14.97
N ALA A 128 -5.00 4.67 14.22
CA ALA A 128 -4.30 3.39 14.28
C ALA A 128 -3.54 3.22 15.60
N SER A 129 -3.05 2.01 15.84
CA SER A 129 -2.30 1.64 17.04
C SER A 129 -1.04 0.88 16.62
N VAL A 130 -0.02 1.62 16.25
CA VAL A 130 1.27 1.10 15.77
C VAL A 130 2.39 1.51 16.73
N GLU A 131 3.09 0.52 17.25
CA GLU A 131 4.28 0.68 18.08
C GLU A 131 5.52 0.26 17.31
N VAL A 132 6.59 1.04 17.39
CA VAL A 132 7.85 0.75 16.68
C VAL A 132 8.95 0.53 17.71
N LEU A 133 9.51 -0.67 17.74
CA LEU A 133 10.55 -1.07 18.67
C LEU A 133 11.64 -1.87 17.95
N ALA A 134 12.90 -1.45 18.10
CA ALA A 134 14.07 -2.20 17.65
C ALA A 134 14.01 -2.72 16.19
N GLY A 135 13.47 -1.92 15.26
CA GLY A 135 13.35 -2.30 13.85
C GLY A 135 12.16 -3.21 13.54
N GLU A 136 11.20 -3.32 14.46
CA GLU A 136 9.92 -3.99 14.27
C GLU A 136 8.77 -3.01 14.51
N ALA A 137 7.72 -3.09 13.70
CA ALA A 137 6.43 -2.47 13.97
C ALA A 137 5.45 -3.53 14.48
N LEU A 138 4.87 -3.29 15.65
CA LEU A 138 3.73 -4.02 16.19
C LEU A 138 2.47 -3.24 15.83
N VAL A 139 1.61 -3.84 15.01
CA VAL A 139 0.40 -3.23 14.50
C VAL A 139 -0.79 -3.88 15.19
N HIS A 140 -1.43 -3.17 16.11
CA HIS A 140 -2.62 -3.64 16.81
C HIS A 140 -3.85 -3.31 15.98
N GLY A 141 -4.34 -4.31 15.24
CA GLY A 141 -5.45 -4.14 14.31
C GLY A 141 -6.74 -3.68 15.00
N ARG A 142 -7.39 -2.65 14.45
CA ARG A 142 -8.65 -2.08 14.96
C ARG A 142 -9.83 -2.45 14.05
N PRO A 143 -11.06 -2.61 14.58
CA PRO A 143 -12.22 -2.90 13.76
C PRO A 143 -12.54 -1.82 12.71
N PHE A 144 -12.25 -0.57 13.06
CA PHE A 144 -12.36 0.59 12.19
C PHE A 144 -11.36 1.66 12.65
N LEU A 145 -10.90 2.46 11.69
CA LEU A 145 -10.18 3.70 11.96
C LEU A 145 -11.19 4.87 11.89
N PRO A 146 -11.15 5.84 12.81
CA PRO A 146 -12.04 6.99 12.76
C PRO A 146 -11.80 7.89 11.53
N GLY A 147 -10.63 7.81 10.88
CA GLY A 147 -10.20 8.80 9.91
C GLY A 147 -9.63 10.04 10.61
N GLY A 148 -9.27 11.06 9.84
CA GLY A 148 -8.62 12.26 10.38
C GLY A 148 -7.69 12.93 9.38
N HIS A 149 -6.69 13.65 9.89
CA HIS A 149 -5.70 14.34 9.07
C HIS A 149 -4.31 13.75 9.29
N ALA A 150 -3.63 13.40 8.20
CA ALA A 150 -2.27 12.87 8.19
C ALA A 150 -1.43 13.51 7.07
N CYS A 151 -0.11 13.41 7.19
CA CYS A 151 0.84 13.98 6.24
C CYS A 151 1.63 12.85 5.55
N ALA A 152 1.68 12.86 4.21
CA ALA A 152 2.54 11.94 3.47
C ALA A 152 4.01 12.38 3.61
N ARG A 153 4.79 11.65 4.43
CA ARG A 153 6.23 11.92 4.65
C ARG A 153 7.13 11.40 3.53
N ASP A 154 6.67 10.35 2.86
CA ASP A 154 7.35 9.72 1.75
C ASP A 154 6.34 9.07 0.79
N LEU A 155 6.84 8.56 -0.34
CA LEU A 155 6.02 7.97 -1.40
C LEU A 155 5.20 6.76 -0.92
N ARG A 156 5.82 5.82 -0.20
CA ARG A 156 5.18 4.56 0.19
C ARG A 156 4.37 4.74 1.48
N GLY A 157 4.80 5.64 2.35
CA GLY A 157 4.03 6.12 3.49
C GLY A 157 2.74 6.82 3.07
N GLY A 158 2.78 7.70 2.07
CA GLY A 158 1.58 8.31 1.51
C GLY A 158 0.59 7.28 0.98
N ALA A 159 1.06 6.26 0.26
CA ALA A 159 0.21 5.15 -0.19
C ALA A 159 -0.37 4.33 0.97
N ALA A 160 0.38 4.14 2.06
CA ALA A 160 -0.12 3.48 3.27
C ALA A 160 -1.27 4.25 3.93
N LEU A 161 -1.17 5.59 3.98
CA LEU A 161 -2.23 6.44 4.50
C LEU A 161 -3.49 6.36 3.64
N VAL A 162 -3.34 6.28 2.31
CA VAL A 162 -4.47 6.04 1.39
C VAL A 162 -5.14 4.70 1.69
N ILE A 163 -4.37 3.61 1.80
CA ILE A 163 -4.90 2.27 2.12
C ILE A 163 -5.63 2.28 3.47
N ALA A 164 -5.04 2.88 4.50
CA ALA A 164 -5.69 2.99 5.81
C ALA A 164 -6.98 3.82 5.76
N GLY A 165 -6.99 4.91 4.98
CA GLY A 165 -8.16 5.75 4.77
C GLY A 165 -9.31 5.03 4.06
N LEU A 166 -9.02 4.14 3.11
CA LEU A 166 -10.04 3.32 2.44
C LEU A 166 -10.75 2.35 3.39
N GLY A 167 -10.06 1.90 4.45
CA GLY A 167 -10.63 1.07 5.52
C GLY A 167 -11.20 1.85 6.69
N ALA A 168 -11.16 3.19 6.66
CA ALA A 168 -11.66 4.03 7.74
C ALA A 168 -13.18 4.20 7.69
N ALA A 169 -13.80 4.41 8.85
CA ALA A 169 -15.23 4.70 8.95
C ALA A 169 -15.57 6.17 8.68
N GLY A 170 -14.61 7.07 8.81
CA GLY A 170 -14.77 8.51 8.60
C GLY A 170 -13.89 9.07 7.48
N GLU A 171 -14.00 10.38 7.27
CA GLU A 171 -13.23 11.08 6.24
C GLU A 171 -11.73 11.13 6.62
N THR A 172 -10.87 10.78 5.67
CA THR A 172 -9.41 10.89 5.81
C THR A 172 -8.88 11.95 4.85
N ARG A 173 -8.11 12.90 5.37
CA ARG A 173 -7.42 13.95 4.60
C ARG A 173 -5.91 13.75 4.71
N ILE A 174 -5.26 13.69 3.57
CA ILE A 174 -3.81 13.50 3.47
C ILE A 174 -3.21 14.78 2.88
N SER A 175 -2.25 15.37 3.58
CA SER A 175 -1.44 16.49 3.08
C SER A 175 -0.12 16.01 2.48
N ASP A 176 0.57 16.90 1.76
CA ASP A 176 1.90 16.63 1.19
C ASP A 176 1.92 15.49 0.15
N CYS A 177 0.80 15.35 -0.55
CA CYS A 177 0.56 14.30 -1.53
C CYS A 177 1.49 14.32 -2.75
N PHE A 178 2.29 15.38 -2.93
CA PHE A 178 3.35 15.40 -3.96
C PHE A 178 4.34 14.24 -3.79
N HIS A 179 4.47 13.69 -2.58
CA HIS A 179 5.22 12.46 -2.35
C HIS A 179 4.61 11.25 -3.08
N ILE A 180 3.29 11.14 -3.15
CA ILE A 180 2.55 10.05 -3.81
C ILE A 180 2.70 10.16 -5.33
N GLU A 181 2.57 11.38 -5.88
CA GLU A 181 2.67 11.66 -7.33
C GLU A 181 4.02 11.24 -7.93
N ARG A 182 5.06 11.09 -7.11
CA ARG A 182 6.39 10.63 -7.56
C ARG A 182 6.43 9.16 -8.01
N GLY A 183 5.45 8.35 -7.63
CA GLY A 183 5.48 6.90 -7.91
C GLY A 183 4.13 6.28 -8.23
N TYR A 184 3.06 7.07 -8.28
CA TYR A 184 1.76 6.68 -8.80
C TYR A 184 1.33 7.76 -9.80
N GLU A 185 0.93 7.35 -11.00
CA GLU A 185 0.52 8.29 -12.06
C GLU A 185 -0.75 9.05 -11.64
N ASP A 186 -1.82 8.33 -11.30
CA ASP A 186 -3.02 8.91 -10.69
C ASP A 186 -3.73 7.88 -9.81
N ILE A 187 -3.30 7.79 -8.55
CA ILE A 187 -3.88 6.87 -7.57
C ILE A 187 -5.39 7.13 -7.34
N CYS A 188 -5.84 8.38 -7.43
CA CYS A 188 -7.24 8.72 -7.20
C CYS A 188 -8.11 8.28 -8.38
N ARG A 189 -7.65 8.43 -9.62
CA ARG A 189 -8.34 7.88 -10.80
C ARG A 189 -8.48 6.37 -10.69
N ASP A 190 -7.36 5.67 -10.45
CA ASP A 190 -7.35 4.21 -10.50
C ASP A 190 -8.20 3.60 -9.38
N LEU A 191 -8.15 4.16 -8.16
CA LEU A 191 -8.99 3.70 -7.05
C LEU A 191 -10.47 4.05 -7.23
N ARG A 192 -10.81 5.19 -7.86
CA ARG A 192 -12.21 5.50 -8.21
C ARG A 192 -12.77 4.55 -9.25
N LEU A 193 -11.95 4.09 -10.20
CA LEU A 193 -12.36 3.04 -11.15
C LEU A 193 -12.71 1.72 -10.44
N ALA A 194 -12.09 1.47 -9.28
CA ALA A 194 -12.40 0.36 -8.39
C ALA A 194 -13.55 0.64 -7.39
N GLY A 195 -14.18 1.82 -7.47
CA GLY A 195 -15.35 2.18 -6.65
C GLY A 195 -15.06 2.95 -5.35
N ALA A 196 -13.80 3.37 -5.11
CA ALA A 196 -13.47 4.17 -3.93
C ALA A 196 -13.98 5.62 -4.06
N ASP A 197 -14.46 6.20 -2.95
CA ASP A 197 -14.72 7.64 -2.84
C ASP A 197 -13.43 8.37 -2.42
N ILE A 198 -12.62 8.76 -3.40
CA ILE A 198 -11.34 9.42 -3.21
C ILE A 198 -11.12 10.48 -4.30
N GLN A 199 -10.58 11.63 -3.92
CA GLN A 199 -10.31 12.71 -4.85
C GLN A 199 -9.14 13.59 -4.40
N TRP A 200 -8.42 14.13 -5.36
CA TRP A 200 -7.51 15.24 -5.12
C TRP A 200 -8.30 16.48 -4.74
N ARG A 201 -7.81 17.23 -3.74
CA ARG A 201 -8.35 18.55 -3.39
C ARG A 201 -7.24 19.60 -3.43
N SER A 202 -7.50 20.69 -4.15
CA SER A 202 -6.65 21.88 -4.07
C SER A 202 -6.85 22.59 -2.73
N GLN A 203 -5.86 23.35 -2.28
CA GLN A 203 -5.90 24.09 -1.01
C GLN A 203 -6.82 25.33 -1.02
N GLU A 204 -7.59 25.55 -2.07
CA GLU A 204 -8.43 26.75 -2.25
C GLU A 204 -9.80 26.61 -1.59
N ALA A 205 -9.87 26.71 -0.25
CA ALA A 205 -11.12 27.00 0.48
C ALA A 205 -10.88 27.37 1.96
N LYS A 206 -10.02 28.36 2.25
CA LYS A 206 -9.90 28.92 3.62
C LYS A 206 -10.03 30.44 3.74
N GLU A 207 -10.47 31.15 2.70
CA GLU A 207 -10.58 32.62 2.72
C GLU A 207 -12.03 33.17 2.67
N LYS A 208 -13.07 32.37 2.97
CA LYS A 208 -14.46 32.87 2.96
C LYS A 208 -15.28 32.68 4.24
N GLU A 209 -14.62 32.48 5.38
CA GLU A 209 -15.23 32.63 6.70
C GLU A 209 -14.28 33.39 7.63
N ASN A 210 -14.28 34.72 7.49
CA ASN A 210 -13.93 35.68 8.51
C ASN A 210 -14.80 36.92 8.32
#